data_AF-A0A8H7ULH6-F1
#
_entry.id   AF-A0A8H7ULH6-F1
#
_cell.length_a   1.000
_cell.length_b   1.000
_cell.length_c   1.000
_cell.angle_alpha   90.00
_cell.angle_beta   90.00
_cell.angle_gamma   90.00
#
_symmetry.space_group_name_H-M   'P 1'
#
loop_
_entity.id
_entity.type
_entity.pdbx_description
1 polymer ?
#
loop_
_entity_poly.entity_id
_entity_poly.type
_entity_poly.pdbx_seq_one_letter_code
_entity_poly.pdbx_strand_id
1 'polypeptide(L)'
;MPIFSKKITPTSITADIDQATNPTQQELDWGLVVQISEAINKTDLGAKEARKLLQKKITSNNVETQVLGFQLLKTLSEAAPQKFHDQLIAKSFIEDLNKLASNKASDARVHGAMIDALQSWASQYRQDSSMDDLLRIHDRLTADPVGTHGRSPRTHRAPQEPSVPREEDIPGDIELAKNNCQVLSQTLSFTDPNTEDITKNALIQEFYGKCKDLHTTIMHHLQTASDPDTISSLLDTNSELVNAFKTYDDMLERSALQRATSASTEDVHAPPVQEGQQQQIQQQQTTTMSREGDALAAPYLNERTTSATLIDFGAPTPTQEYPPSSLSQQVPTNNHNSDPFDPFSDNSQVHEDQQP
;
A
#
# COMPACT_ATOMS: atom_id res chain seq x y z
N MET A 1 -22.07 -3.73 -47.26
CA MET A 1 -20.99 -3.10 -46.47
C MET A 1 -21.14 -3.56 -45.03
N PRO A 2 -20.21 -4.35 -44.46
CA PRO A 2 -20.24 -4.70 -43.05
C PRO A 2 -19.67 -3.53 -42.24
N ILE A 3 -20.47 -3.04 -41.30
CA ILE A 3 -20.10 -2.00 -40.33
C ILE A 3 -19.16 -2.67 -39.32
N PHE A 4 -17.85 -2.44 -39.47
CA PHE A 4 -16.87 -2.90 -38.50
C PHE A 4 -17.11 -2.20 -37.17
N SER A 5 -17.53 -2.98 -36.18
CA SER A 5 -17.50 -2.64 -34.76
C SER A 5 -16.10 -2.17 -34.42
N LYS A 6 -15.94 -0.88 -34.08
CA LYS A 6 -14.70 -0.31 -33.55
C LYS A 6 -14.32 -1.10 -32.31
N LYS A 7 -13.41 -2.07 -32.47
CA LYS A 7 -12.66 -2.64 -31.36
C LYS A 7 -11.87 -1.47 -30.78
N ILE A 8 -12.32 -1.01 -29.62
CA ILE A 8 -11.57 -0.08 -28.78
C ILE A 8 -10.25 -0.77 -28.50
N THR A 9 -9.17 -0.25 -29.07
CA THR A 9 -7.81 -0.66 -28.75
C THR A 9 -7.62 -0.48 -27.24
N PRO A 10 -7.16 -1.50 -26.51
CA PRO A 10 -6.85 -1.35 -25.09
C PRO A 10 -5.78 -0.26 -24.97
N THR A 11 -6.15 0.89 -24.40
CA THR A 11 -5.22 1.92 -23.95
C THR A 11 -4.31 1.30 -22.88
N SER A 12 -3.06 1.78 -22.73
CA SER A 12 -2.11 1.30 -21.70
C SER A 12 -2.80 1.07 -20.35
N ILE A 13 -3.63 2.04 -19.96
CA ILE A 13 -4.48 2.05 -18.75
C ILE A 13 -5.26 0.74 -18.54
N THR A 14 -5.85 0.18 -19.60
CA THR A 14 -6.65 -1.06 -19.47
C THR A 14 -5.79 -2.30 -19.19
N ALA A 15 -4.61 -2.40 -19.83
CA ALA A 15 -3.68 -3.49 -19.56
C ALA A 15 -3.08 -3.36 -18.15
N ASP A 16 -2.72 -2.14 -17.77
CA ASP A 16 -2.13 -1.83 -16.47
C ASP A 16 -3.11 -2.13 -15.32
N ILE A 17 -4.40 -1.79 -15.49
CA ILE A 17 -5.46 -2.14 -14.52
C ILE A 17 -5.70 -3.66 -14.48
N ASP A 18 -5.69 -4.35 -15.62
CA ASP A 18 -5.84 -5.81 -15.65
C ASP A 18 -4.69 -6.49 -14.90
N GLN A 19 -3.47 -5.99 -15.07
CA GLN A 19 -2.29 -6.47 -14.35
C GLN A 19 -2.38 -6.18 -12.86
N ALA A 20 -2.74 -4.95 -12.46
CA ALA A 20 -2.86 -4.52 -11.06
C ALA A 20 -4.01 -5.15 -10.27
N THR A 21 -4.98 -5.77 -10.97
CA THR A 21 -6.14 -6.46 -10.36
C THR A 21 -6.10 -7.98 -10.59
N ASN A 22 -4.93 -8.52 -10.92
CA ASN A 22 -4.77 -9.94 -11.18
C ASN A 22 -5.01 -10.74 -9.88
N PRO A 23 -5.85 -11.79 -9.90
CA PRO A 23 -6.15 -12.59 -8.71
C PRO A 23 -4.94 -13.30 -8.09
N THR A 24 -3.81 -13.42 -8.80
CA THR A 24 -2.56 -13.95 -8.24
C THR A 24 -1.76 -12.92 -7.44
N GLN A 25 -2.12 -11.63 -7.53
CA GLN A 25 -1.50 -10.60 -6.71
C GLN A 25 -2.09 -10.59 -5.30
N GLN A 26 -1.22 -10.49 -4.30
CA GLN A 26 -1.63 -10.31 -2.90
C GLN A 26 -1.76 -8.83 -2.52
N GLU A 27 -1.00 -7.97 -3.19
CA GLU A 27 -0.94 -6.54 -2.91
C GLU A 27 -0.90 -5.74 -4.22
N LEU A 28 -1.27 -4.47 -4.11
CA LEU A 28 -1.26 -3.54 -5.22
C LEU A 28 0.16 -3.14 -5.60
N ASP A 29 0.51 -3.28 -6.87
CA ASP A 29 1.81 -2.82 -7.39
C ASP A 29 1.80 -1.30 -7.52
N TRP A 30 2.47 -0.62 -6.59
CA TRP A 30 2.59 0.84 -6.57
C TRP A 30 3.20 1.42 -7.85
N GLY A 31 4.07 0.67 -8.55
CA GLY A 31 4.59 1.07 -9.85
C GLY A 31 3.49 1.20 -10.90
N LEU A 32 2.56 0.22 -10.94
CA LEU A 32 1.40 0.27 -11.83
C LEU A 32 0.41 1.37 -11.40
N VAL A 33 0.19 1.55 -10.09
CA VAL A 33 -0.69 2.61 -9.57
C VAL A 33 -0.26 3.99 -10.06
N VAL A 34 1.04 4.28 -9.96
CA VAL A 34 1.60 5.57 -10.39
C VAL A 34 1.43 5.74 -11.91
N GLN A 35 1.72 4.70 -12.69
CA GLN A 35 1.55 4.74 -14.15
C GLN A 35 0.09 4.97 -14.56
N ILE A 36 -0.85 4.26 -13.94
CA ILE A 36 -2.29 4.40 -14.20
C ILE A 36 -2.75 5.81 -13.81
N SER A 37 -2.34 6.31 -12.65
CA SER A 37 -2.67 7.66 -12.17
C SER A 37 -2.17 8.74 -13.13
N GLU A 38 -0.91 8.64 -13.57
CA GLU A 38 -0.33 9.58 -14.54
C GLU A 38 -1.08 9.55 -15.87
N ALA A 39 -1.43 8.37 -16.36
CA ALA A 39 -2.17 8.19 -17.60
C ALA A 39 -3.61 8.77 -17.52
N ILE A 40 -4.26 8.65 -16.37
CA ILE A 40 -5.57 9.25 -16.11
C ILE A 40 -5.48 10.78 -16.06
N ASN A 41 -4.44 11.33 -15.41
CA ASN A 41 -4.25 12.78 -15.34
C ASN A 41 -3.97 13.42 -16.71
N LYS A 42 -3.44 12.66 -17.67
CA LYS A 42 -3.19 13.13 -19.05
C LYS A 42 -4.45 13.25 -19.91
N THR A 43 -5.52 12.50 -19.62
CA THR A 43 -6.70 12.46 -20.49
C THR A 43 -8.01 12.27 -19.72
N ASP A 44 -9.03 13.07 -20.03
CA ASP A 44 -10.38 12.93 -19.45
C ASP A 44 -11.05 11.59 -19.80
N LEU A 45 -10.67 11.00 -20.94
CA LEU A 45 -11.17 9.68 -21.35
C LEU A 45 -10.61 8.55 -20.46
N GLY A 46 -9.39 8.71 -19.96
CA GLY A 46 -8.71 7.72 -19.11
C GLY A 46 -9.45 7.45 -17.81
N ALA A 47 -9.94 8.49 -17.12
CA ALA A 47 -10.71 8.33 -15.88
C ALA A 47 -11.99 7.49 -16.09
N LYS A 48 -12.68 7.73 -17.21
CA LYS A 48 -13.91 7.02 -17.56
C LYS A 48 -13.65 5.56 -17.94
N GLU A 49 -12.59 5.30 -18.69
CA GLU A 49 -12.16 3.93 -19.03
C GLU A 49 -11.74 3.16 -17.79
N ALA A 50 -10.90 3.78 -16.94
CA ALA A 50 -10.44 3.21 -15.69
C ALA A 50 -11.62 2.85 -14.77
N ARG A 51 -12.54 3.78 -14.53
CA ARG A 51 -13.74 3.51 -13.71
C ARG A 51 -14.56 2.37 -14.28
N LYS A 52 -14.81 2.32 -15.59
CA LYS A 52 -15.61 1.23 -16.19
C LYS A 52 -14.96 -0.13 -16.03
N LEU A 53 -13.64 -0.20 -16.20
CA LEU A 53 -12.91 -1.45 -16.04
C LEU A 53 -12.87 -1.87 -14.58
N LEU A 54 -12.56 -0.95 -13.66
CA LEU A 54 -12.59 -1.21 -12.21
C LEU A 54 -13.99 -1.61 -11.73
N GLN A 55 -15.03 -0.98 -12.25
CA GLN A 55 -16.42 -1.36 -12.00
C GLN A 55 -16.68 -2.83 -12.38
N LYS A 56 -16.17 -3.28 -13.54
CA LYS A 56 -16.27 -4.69 -13.94
C LYS A 56 -15.48 -5.62 -13.00
N LYS A 57 -14.35 -5.17 -12.47
CA LYS A 57 -13.49 -5.94 -11.54
C LYS A 57 -14.15 -6.10 -10.16
N ILE A 58 -14.70 -5.03 -9.60
CA ILE A 58 -15.41 -5.08 -8.30
C ILE A 58 -16.74 -5.83 -8.36
N THR A 59 -17.34 -5.99 -9.53
CA THR A 59 -18.54 -6.84 -9.73
C THR A 59 -18.20 -8.26 -10.21
N SER A 60 -16.92 -8.62 -10.28
CA SER A 60 -16.51 -9.97 -10.68
C SER A 60 -16.86 -11.00 -9.61
N ASN A 61 -16.65 -12.29 -9.88
CA ASN A 61 -16.88 -13.37 -8.91
C ASN A 61 -15.65 -13.70 -8.05
N ASN A 62 -14.52 -13.02 -8.29
CA ASN A 62 -13.26 -13.30 -7.62
C ASN A 62 -13.02 -12.27 -6.52
N VAL A 63 -12.96 -12.73 -5.27
CA VAL A 63 -12.83 -11.87 -4.09
C VAL A 63 -11.56 -11.02 -4.15
N GLU A 64 -10.43 -11.59 -4.54
CA GLU A 64 -9.12 -10.93 -4.60
C GLU A 64 -9.12 -9.82 -5.65
N THR A 65 -9.67 -10.09 -6.83
CA THR A 65 -9.87 -9.07 -7.87
C THR A 65 -10.82 -7.96 -7.40
N GLN A 66 -11.86 -8.27 -6.61
CA GLN A 66 -12.76 -7.27 -6.06
C GLN A 66 -12.04 -6.37 -5.03
N VAL A 67 -11.31 -6.96 -4.09
CA VAL A 67 -10.55 -6.23 -3.06
C VAL A 67 -9.50 -5.33 -3.69
N LEU A 68 -8.67 -5.86 -4.59
CA LEU A 68 -7.67 -5.07 -5.31
C LEU A 68 -8.32 -3.99 -6.19
N GLY A 69 -9.48 -4.29 -6.78
CA GLY A 69 -10.26 -3.32 -7.54
C GLY A 69 -10.72 -2.13 -6.70
N PHE A 70 -11.20 -2.37 -5.48
CA PHE A 70 -11.57 -1.31 -4.54
C PHE A 70 -10.35 -0.51 -4.06
N GLN A 71 -9.26 -1.18 -3.71
CA GLN A 71 -8.03 -0.52 -3.28
C GLN A 71 -7.47 0.39 -4.37
N LEU A 72 -7.38 -0.12 -5.60
CA LEU A 72 -6.91 0.66 -6.75
C LEU A 72 -7.84 1.85 -7.03
N LEU A 73 -9.15 1.64 -6.97
CA LEU A 73 -10.12 2.72 -7.19
C LEU A 73 -9.98 3.83 -6.13
N LYS A 74 -9.82 3.46 -4.85
CA LYS A 74 -9.54 4.39 -3.75
C LYS A 74 -8.27 5.19 -4.04
N THR A 75 -7.15 4.52 -4.29
CA THR A 75 -5.87 5.21 -4.51
C THR A 75 -5.89 6.12 -5.75
N LEU A 76 -6.55 5.71 -6.84
CA LEU A 76 -6.67 6.56 -8.02
C LEU A 76 -7.57 7.78 -7.80
N SER A 77 -8.63 7.65 -7.00
CA SER A 77 -9.47 8.79 -6.62
C SER A 77 -8.76 9.78 -5.69
N GLU A 78 -7.84 9.29 -4.84
CA GLU A 78 -6.97 10.12 -4.01
C GLU A 78 -5.94 10.88 -4.84
N ALA A 79 -5.37 10.22 -5.86
CA ALA A 79 -4.36 10.81 -6.73
C ALA A 79 -4.93 11.77 -7.79
N ALA A 80 -6.19 11.58 -8.22
CA ALA A 80 -6.84 12.39 -9.25
C ALA A 80 -8.28 12.80 -8.89
N PRO A 81 -8.51 13.55 -7.79
CA PRO A 81 -9.84 13.80 -7.24
C PRO A 81 -10.80 14.48 -8.22
N GLN A 82 -10.34 15.52 -8.91
CA GLN A 82 -11.17 16.28 -9.86
C GLN A 82 -11.63 15.42 -11.06
N LYS A 83 -10.81 14.45 -11.50
CA LYS A 83 -11.13 13.57 -12.63
C LYS A 83 -12.04 12.42 -12.22
N PHE A 84 -11.87 11.92 -11.00
CA PHE A 84 -12.66 10.81 -10.48
C PHE A 84 -13.99 11.23 -9.87
N HIS A 85 -14.16 12.50 -9.48
CA HIS A 85 -15.42 13.04 -8.96
C HIS A 85 -16.63 12.60 -9.80
N ASP A 86 -16.65 12.97 -11.10
CA ASP A 86 -17.74 12.64 -12.03
C ASP A 86 -17.90 11.13 -12.28
N GLN A 87 -16.85 10.35 -12.02
CA GLN A 87 -16.87 8.90 -12.18
C GLN A 87 -17.47 8.18 -10.98
N LEU A 88 -17.25 8.71 -9.77
CA LEU A 88 -17.80 8.19 -8.51
C LEU A 88 -19.30 8.50 -8.38
N ILE A 89 -19.76 9.67 -8.83
CA ILE A 89 -21.20 10.02 -8.83
C ILE A 89 -21.98 9.43 -10.01
N ALA A 90 -21.32 8.62 -10.86
CA ALA A 90 -21.98 8.01 -12.00
C ALA A 90 -23.07 7.04 -11.53
N LYS A 91 -24.33 7.27 -11.95
CA LYS A 91 -25.48 6.43 -11.57
C LYS A 91 -25.25 4.93 -11.72
N SER A 92 -24.65 4.52 -12.83
CA SER A 92 -24.33 3.11 -13.09
C SER A 92 -23.39 2.51 -12.03
N PHE A 93 -22.46 3.30 -11.51
CA PHE A 93 -21.50 2.88 -10.50
C PHE A 93 -22.17 2.78 -9.12
N ILE A 94 -22.95 3.80 -8.74
CA ILE A 94 -23.73 3.80 -7.49
C ILE A 94 -24.72 2.63 -7.43
N GLU A 95 -25.37 2.29 -8.55
CA GLU A 95 -26.29 1.14 -8.63
C GLU A 95 -25.58 -0.18 -8.36
N ASP A 96 -24.38 -0.38 -8.92
CA ASP A 96 -23.62 -1.62 -8.72
C ASP A 96 -23.03 -1.70 -7.31
N LEU A 97 -22.56 -0.58 -6.75
CA LEU A 97 -22.20 -0.52 -5.33
C LEU A 97 -23.38 -0.87 -4.44
N ASN A 98 -24.59 -0.35 -4.73
CA ASN A 98 -25.79 -0.70 -3.97
C ASN A 98 -26.13 -2.20 -4.02
N LYS A 99 -26.00 -2.82 -5.21
CA LYS A 99 -26.20 -4.28 -5.36
C LYS A 99 -25.18 -5.06 -4.56
N LEU A 100 -23.90 -4.67 -4.62
CA LEU A 100 -22.83 -5.34 -3.88
C LEU A 100 -23.03 -5.18 -2.37
N ALA A 101 -23.35 -3.97 -1.91
CA ALA A 101 -23.63 -3.70 -0.50
C ALA A 101 -24.87 -4.43 0.04
N SER A 102 -25.84 -4.74 -0.83
CA SER A 102 -27.03 -5.51 -0.46
C SER A 102 -26.79 -7.03 -0.50
N ASN A 103 -25.68 -7.46 -1.09
CA ASN A 103 -25.34 -8.87 -1.24
C ASN A 103 -24.72 -9.44 0.05
N LYS A 104 -25.57 -10.02 0.90
CA LYS A 104 -25.13 -10.67 2.15
C LYS A 104 -24.21 -11.87 1.96
N ALA A 105 -24.11 -12.42 0.74
CA ALA A 105 -23.21 -13.53 0.43
C ALA A 105 -21.80 -13.05 -0.01
N SER A 106 -21.58 -11.73 -0.08
CA SER A 106 -20.27 -11.17 -0.41
C SER A 106 -19.28 -11.38 0.74
N ASP A 107 -18.01 -11.56 0.39
CA ASP A 107 -16.93 -11.79 1.35
C ASP A 107 -16.71 -10.56 2.25
N ALA A 108 -16.38 -10.81 3.52
CA ALA A 108 -16.16 -9.76 4.51
C ALA A 108 -15.02 -8.81 4.11
N ARG A 109 -13.99 -9.31 3.41
CA ARG A 109 -12.87 -8.48 2.92
C ARG A 109 -13.32 -7.50 1.84
N VAL A 110 -14.27 -7.90 1.00
CA VAL A 110 -14.84 -7.04 -0.06
C VAL A 110 -15.66 -5.94 0.56
N HIS A 111 -16.49 -6.26 1.55
CA HIS A 111 -17.23 -5.26 2.32
C HIS A 111 -16.29 -4.32 3.08
N GLY A 112 -15.23 -4.84 3.71
CA GLY A 112 -14.21 -4.02 4.37
C GLY A 112 -13.52 -3.05 3.40
N ALA A 113 -13.05 -3.53 2.26
CA ALA A 113 -12.43 -2.70 1.22
C ALA A 113 -13.39 -1.65 0.65
N MET A 114 -14.67 -2.02 0.49
CA MET A 114 -15.71 -1.08 0.05
C MET A 114 -16.00 0.00 1.09
N ILE A 115 -16.08 -0.36 2.38
CA ILE A 115 -16.28 0.60 3.48
C ILE A 115 -15.08 1.55 3.54
N ASP A 116 -13.86 1.05 3.47
CA ASP A 116 -12.64 1.87 3.49
C ASP A 116 -12.56 2.84 2.30
N ALA A 117 -12.93 2.39 1.09
CA ALA A 117 -13.02 3.25 -0.09
C ALA A 117 -14.10 4.33 0.08
N LEU A 118 -15.31 3.95 0.54
CA LEU A 118 -16.40 4.89 0.75
C LEU A 118 -16.08 5.91 1.85
N GLN A 119 -15.40 5.51 2.92
CA GLN A 119 -14.97 6.39 4.00
C GLN A 119 -13.88 7.36 3.52
N SER A 120 -12.95 6.92 2.68
CA SER A 120 -11.98 7.82 2.05
C SER A 120 -12.67 8.88 1.19
N TRP A 121 -13.60 8.48 0.32
CA TRP A 121 -14.36 9.42 -0.51
C TRP A 121 -15.24 10.37 0.33
N ALA A 122 -15.86 9.85 1.39
CA ALA A 122 -16.60 10.66 2.34
C ALA A 122 -15.73 11.78 2.92
N SER A 123 -14.51 11.45 3.35
CA SER A 123 -13.58 12.41 3.92
C SER A 123 -13.02 13.38 2.87
N GLN A 124 -12.77 12.89 1.65
CA GLN A 124 -12.24 13.68 0.53
C GLN A 124 -13.25 14.69 -0.05
N TYR A 125 -14.54 14.35 -0.05
CA TYR A 125 -15.61 15.16 -0.67
C TYR A 125 -16.67 15.65 0.34
N ARG A 126 -16.30 15.88 1.61
CA ARG A 126 -17.26 16.21 2.69
C ARG A 126 -18.21 17.38 2.41
N GLN A 127 -17.78 18.36 1.61
CA GLN A 127 -18.57 19.55 1.28
C GLN A 127 -19.43 19.36 0.02
N ASP A 128 -19.35 18.20 -0.63
CA ASP A 128 -20.04 17.92 -1.88
C ASP A 128 -21.33 17.10 -1.65
N SER A 129 -22.48 17.75 -1.78
CA SER A 129 -23.79 17.11 -1.64
C SER A 129 -24.09 16.07 -2.73
N SER A 130 -23.34 16.05 -3.84
CA SER A 130 -23.52 15.04 -4.89
C SER A 130 -23.01 13.64 -4.49
N MET A 131 -22.21 13.56 -3.42
CA MET A 131 -21.69 12.31 -2.87
C MET A 131 -22.58 11.69 -1.78
N ASP A 132 -23.70 12.32 -1.42
CA ASP A 132 -24.63 11.84 -0.38
C ASP A 132 -25.12 10.41 -0.61
N ASP A 133 -25.30 10.01 -1.87
CA ASP A 133 -25.73 8.65 -2.20
C ASP A 133 -24.66 7.60 -1.85
N LEU A 134 -23.37 7.93 -1.94
CA LEU A 134 -22.28 7.06 -1.49
C LEU A 134 -22.22 6.97 0.04
N LEU A 135 -22.44 8.09 0.74
CA LEU A 135 -22.52 8.13 2.21
C LEU A 135 -23.65 7.25 2.74
N ARG A 136 -24.82 7.28 2.10
CA ARG A 136 -25.94 6.40 2.44
C ARG A 136 -25.60 4.92 2.31
N ILE A 137 -24.78 4.55 1.32
CA ILE A 137 -24.32 3.17 1.16
C ILE A 137 -23.37 2.78 2.30
N HIS A 138 -22.44 3.67 2.65
CA HIS A 138 -21.52 3.48 3.78
C HIS A 138 -22.27 3.30 5.11
N ASP A 139 -23.20 4.19 5.42
CA ASP A 139 -23.99 4.15 6.66
C ASP A 139 -24.81 2.87 6.75
N ARG A 140 -25.33 2.38 5.62
CA ARG A 140 -26.07 1.11 5.58
C ARG A 140 -25.16 -0.11 5.79
N LEU A 141 -23.93 -0.07 5.27
CA LEU A 141 -22.96 -1.16 5.43
C LEU A 141 -22.37 -1.22 6.85
N THR A 142 -22.27 -0.08 7.51
CA THR A 142 -21.77 0.04 8.89
C THR A 142 -22.89 -0.08 9.94
N ALA A 143 -24.16 0.09 9.53
CA ALA A 143 -25.32 -0.17 10.38
C ALA A 143 -25.54 -1.69 10.55
N ASP A 144 -25.00 -2.21 11.65
CA ASP A 144 -25.13 -3.61 12.08
C ASP A 144 -26.61 -4.09 12.14
N PRO A 145 -26.95 -5.28 11.59
CA PRO A 145 -28.23 -5.90 11.83
C PRO A 145 -28.17 -6.74 13.12
N VAL A 146 -28.83 -6.25 14.18
CA VAL A 146 -29.24 -6.97 15.42
C VAL A 146 -28.33 -6.81 16.66
N GLY A 147 -28.85 -6.08 17.66
CA GLY A 147 -28.99 -6.61 19.04
C GLY A 147 -27.91 -6.32 20.10
N THR A 148 -28.14 -5.25 20.87
CA THR A 148 -27.93 -5.14 22.33
C THR A 148 -26.68 -5.79 22.98
N HIS A 149 -25.67 -4.99 23.33
CA HIS A 149 -25.32 -4.59 24.71
C HIS A 149 -24.03 -3.78 24.73
N GLY A 150 -24.13 -2.52 25.16
CA GLY A 150 -22.99 -1.60 25.27
C GLY A 150 -23.39 -0.16 25.00
N ARG A 151 -24.49 0.29 25.59
CA ARG A 151 -24.92 1.69 25.52
C ARG A 151 -23.99 2.52 26.41
N SER A 152 -22.92 3.07 25.85
CA SER A 152 -22.38 4.33 26.36
C SER A 152 -23.35 5.46 25.98
N PRO A 153 -23.57 6.47 26.84
CA PRO A 153 -24.75 7.33 26.74
C PRO A 153 -24.75 8.16 25.45
N ARG A 154 -25.67 7.83 24.54
CA ARG A 154 -26.17 8.77 23.53
C ARG A 154 -26.67 10.01 24.26
N THR A 155 -25.95 11.12 24.16
CA THR A 155 -26.55 12.44 24.37
C THR A 155 -27.64 12.64 23.31
N HIS A 156 -28.76 13.19 23.76
CA HIS A 156 -29.99 13.29 23.00
C HIS A 156 -29.79 14.00 21.65
N ARG A 157 -29.94 13.28 20.53
CA ARG A 157 -30.23 13.91 19.23
C ARG A 157 -31.74 14.16 19.16
N ALA A 158 -32.14 15.42 19.30
CA ALA A 158 -33.51 15.86 19.07
C ALA A 158 -33.90 15.68 17.57
N PRO A 159 -35.20 15.59 17.24
CA PRO A 159 -35.66 15.41 15.86
C PRO A 159 -35.12 16.52 14.94
N GLN A 160 -34.45 16.14 13.84
CA GLN A 160 -33.97 17.11 12.85
C GLN A 160 -35.17 17.69 12.09
N GLU A 161 -35.52 18.94 12.40
CA GLU A 161 -36.25 19.82 11.50
C GLU A 161 -35.36 20.23 10.30
N PRO A 162 -35.97 20.59 9.14
CA PRO A 162 -35.28 20.82 7.88
C PRO A 162 -34.13 21.83 7.98
N SER A 163 -33.01 21.45 7.36
CA SER A 163 -31.70 22.09 7.37
C SER A 163 -31.70 23.53 6.85
N VAL A 164 -31.49 24.48 7.77
CA VAL A 164 -30.81 25.75 7.49
C VAL A 164 -29.32 25.46 7.28
N PRO A 165 -28.62 26.11 6.33
CA PRO A 165 -27.17 25.95 6.13
C PRO A 165 -26.46 26.26 7.45
N ARG A 166 -25.66 25.32 7.97
CA ARG A 166 -24.87 25.58 9.18
C ARG A 166 -23.83 26.64 8.84
N GLU A 167 -23.85 27.75 9.56
CA GLU A 167 -22.69 28.63 9.69
C GLU A 167 -21.50 27.79 10.16
N GLU A 168 -20.30 28.04 9.63
CA GLU A 168 -19.06 27.37 10.04
C GLU A 168 -18.84 27.63 11.55
N ASP A 169 -19.12 26.63 12.39
CA ASP A 169 -18.89 26.68 13.84
C ASP A 169 -17.40 26.43 14.14
N ILE A 170 -16.58 27.39 13.73
CA ILE A 170 -15.11 27.35 13.91
C ILE A 170 -14.74 27.13 15.39
N PRO A 171 -15.36 27.81 16.39
CA PRO A 171 -15.06 27.58 17.79
C PRO A 171 -15.39 26.16 18.26
N GLY A 172 -16.52 25.60 17.83
CA GLY A 172 -16.91 24.23 18.15
C GLY A 172 -15.94 23.19 17.57
N ASP A 173 -15.49 23.39 16.34
CA ASP A 173 -14.53 22.51 15.68
C ASP A 173 -13.14 22.55 16.34
N ILE A 174 -12.70 23.74 16.78
CA ILE A 174 -11.47 23.93 17.57
C ILE A 174 -11.55 23.13 18.87
N GLU A 175 -12.63 23.27 19.64
CA GLU A 175 -12.79 22.58 20.92
C GLU A 175 -12.86 21.06 20.73
N LEU A 176 -13.54 20.61 19.69
CA LEU A 176 -13.62 19.19 19.34
C LEU A 176 -12.24 18.63 18.97
N ALA A 177 -11.44 19.36 18.18
CA ALA A 177 -10.08 18.98 17.83
C ALA A 177 -9.16 18.84 19.05
N LYS A 178 -9.19 19.82 19.96
CA LYS A 178 -8.40 19.78 21.22
C LYS A 178 -8.76 18.58 22.07
N ASN A 179 -10.05 18.31 22.27
CA ASN A 179 -10.51 17.18 23.06
C ASN A 179 -10.07 15.83 22.48
N ASN A 180 -10.20 15.64 21.15
CA ASN A 180 -9.78 14.39 20.51
C ASN A 180 -8.25 14.22 20.54
N CYS A 181 -7.50 15.30 20.31
CA CYS A 181 -6.04 15.30 20.42
C CYS A 181 -5.57 14.88 21.82
N GLN A 182 -6.22 15.42 22.85
CA GLN A 182 -5.91 15.10 24.24
C GLN A 182 -6.18 13.62 24.54
N VAL A 183 -7.33 13.09 24.13
CA VAL A 183 -7.64 11.66 24.35
C VAL A 183 -6.67 10.75 23.60
N LEU A 184 -6.34 11.07 22.35
CA LEU A 184 -5.34 10.33 21.57
C LEU A 184 -3.98 10.33 22.27
N SER A 185 -3.48 11.51 22.63
CA SER A 185 -2.17 11.68 23.27
C SER A 185 -2.09 10.97 24.62
N GLN A 186 -3.16 11.05 25.42
CA GLN A 186 -3.26 10.31 26.69
C GLN A 186 -3.25 8.80 26.45
N THR A 187 -4.05 8.31 25.51
CA THR A 187 -4.12 6.88 25.20
C THR A 187 -2.75 6.37 24.75
N LEU A 188 -2.08 7.08 23.83
CA LEU A 188 -0.73 6.75 23.38
C LEU A 188 0.28 6.76 24.53
N SER A 189 0.16 7.69 25.49
CA SER A 189 1.06 7.76 26.65
C SER A 189 0.96 6.57 27.60
N PHE A 190 -0.21 5.91 27.66
CA PHE A 190 -0.45 4.73 28.49
C PHE A 190 -0.18 3.41 27.76
N THR A 191 0.01 3.45 26.44
CA THR A 191 0.28 2.27 25.64
C THR A 191 1.78 1.99 25.60
N ASP A 192 2.17 0.77 25.97
CA ASP A 192 3.56 0.32 25.86
C ASP A 192 3.85 -0.16 24.43
N PRO A 193 4.67 0.57 23.65
CA PRO A 193 4.97 0.22 22.26
C PRO A 193 5.75 -1.10 22.12
N ASN A 194 6.30 -1.64 23.21
CA ASN A 194 7.06 -2.88 23.20
C ASN A 194 6.16 -4.13 23.28
N THR A 195 4.92 -3.97 23.73
CA THR A 195 4.00 -5.08 24.00
C THR A 195 2.69 -4.97 23.24
N GLU A 196 2.25 -3.74 22.95
CA GLU A 196 1.00 -3.47 22.26
C GLU A 196 1.23 -2.95 20.84
N ASP A 197 0.56 -3.58 19.89
CA ASP A 197 0.47 -3.11 18.52
C ASP A 197 -0.61 -2.02 18.40
N ILE A 198 -0.18 -0.76 18.38
CA ILE A 198 -1.09 0.40 18.31
C ILE A 198 -2.02 0.37 17.08
N THR A 199 -1.63 -0.34 16.01
CA THR A 199 -2.46 -0.48 14.80
C THR A 199 -3.68 -1.37 15.02
N LYS A 200 -3.62 -2.24 16.04
CA LYS A 200 -4.73 -3.12 16.44
C LYS A 200 -5.57 -2.55 17.57
N ASN A 201 -5.11 -1.48 18.21
CA ASN A 201 -5.85 -0.83 19.27
C ASN A 201 -6.98 0.04 18.68
N ALA A 202 -8.21 -0.48 18.75
CA ALA A 202 -9.39 0.16 18.17
C ALA A 202 -9.61 1.59 18.68
N LEU A 203 -9.30 1.86 19.95
CA LEU A 203 -9.45 3.18 20.56
C LEU A 203 -8.45 4.17 19.94
N ILE A 204 -7.18 3.77 19.84
CA ILE A 204 -6.13 4.59 19.21
C ILE A 204 -6.49 4.86 17.74
N GLN A 205 -6.90 3.84 16.99
CA GLN A 205 -7.27 4.01 15.58
C GLN A 205 -8.48 4.93 15.40
N GLU A 206 -9.50 4.82 16.26
CA GLU A 206 -10.68 5.69 16.23
C GLU A 206 -10.30 7.15 16.46
N PHE A 207 -9.53 7.45 17.53
CA PHE A 207 -9.14 8.82 17.85
C PHE A 207 -8.11 9.38 16.87
N TYR A 208 -7.20 8.56 16.34
CA TYR A 208 -6.27 8.97 15.28
C TYR A 208 -7.02 9.33 14.00
N GLY A 209 -8.00 8.53 13.57
CA GLY A 209 -8.88 8.85 12.45
C GLY A 209 -9.64 10.17 12.64
N LYS A 210 -10.26 10.35 13.81
CA LYS A 210 -10.95 11.61 14.18
C LYS A 210 -10.01 12.82 14.15
N CYS A 211 -8.79 12.67 14.67
CA CYS A 211 -7.79 13.74 14.62
C CYS A 211 -7.43 14.11 13.19
N LYS A 212 -7.26 13.14 12.27
CA LYS A 212 -7.03 13.42 10.83
C LYS A 212 -8.19 14.19 10.23
N ASP A 213 -9.42 13.77 10.53
CA ASP A 213 -10.61 14.42 9.99
C ASP A 213 -10.77 15.87 10.49
N LEU A 214 -10.44 16.11 11.76
CA LEU A 214 -10.44 17.42 12.38
C LEU A 214 -9.29 18.29 11.88
N HIS A 215 -8.10 17.73 11.65
CA HIS A 215 -6.98 18.45 11.06
C HIS A 215 -7.31 19.01 9.66
N THR A 216 -7.99 18.25 8.80
CA THR A 216 -8.49 18.77 7.51
C THR A 216 -9.44 19.96 7.72
N THR A 217 -10.30 19.88 8.73
CA THR A 217 -11.28 20.93 9.05
C THR A 217 -10.59 22.19 9.58
N ILE A 218 -9.63 22.04 10.50
CA ILE A 218 -8.80 23.13 11.05
C ILE A 218 -7.99 23.81 9.93
N MET A 219 -7.44 23.04 8.99
CA MET A 219 -6.71 23.59 7.85
C MET A 219 -7.61 24.38 6.90
N HIS A 220 -8.85 23.95 6.69
CA HIS A 220 -9.85 24.73 5.94
C HIS A 220 -10.19 26.03 6.66
N HIS A 221 -10.47 25.97 7.96
CA HIS A 221 -10.76 27.15 8.79
C HIS A 221 -9.59 28.13 8.81
N LEU A 222 -8.33 27.66 8.80
CA LEU A 222 -7.15 28.53 8.69
C LEU A 222 -7.10 29.30 7.35
N GLN A 223 -7.71 28.77 6.29
CA GLN A 223 -7.75 29.43 4.97
C GLN A 223 -8.90 30.44 4.86
N THR A 224 -9.97 30.29 5.65
CA THR A 224 -11.18 31.12 5.59
C THR A 224 -11.30 32.11 6.74
N ALA A 225 -10.68 31.85 7.89
CA ALA A 225 -10.74 32.69 9.07
C ALA A 225 -10.11 34.06 8.80
N SER A 226 -10.81 35.11 9.21
CA SER A 226 -10.34 36.51 9.13
C SER A 226 -10.02 37.12 10.50
N ASP A 227 -10.51 36.51 11.58
CA ASP A 227 -10.34 37.00 12.94
C ASP A 227 -9.00 36.55 13.55
N PRO A 228 -8.13 37.46 14.03
CA PRO A 228 -6.81 37.14 14.54
C PRO A 228 -6.80 36.18 15.74
N ASP A 229 -7.75 36.34 16.67
CA ASP A 229 -7.83 35.49 17.87
C ASP A 229 -8.25 34.06 17.49
N THR A 230 -9.19 33.94 16.57
CA THR A 230 -9.61 32.66 15.97
C THR A 230 -8.46 32.00 15.22
N ILE A 231 -7.72 32.74 14.39
CA ILE A 231 -6.53 32.23 13.68
C ILE A 231 -5.48 31.72 14.68
N SER A 232 -5.20 32.46 15.75
CA SER A 232 -4.27 32.02 16.80
C SER A 232 -4.71 30.69 17.41
N SER A 233 -5.99 30.59 17.79
CA SER A 233 -6.54 29.36 18.38
C SER A 233 -6.52 28.19 17.40
N LEU A 234 -6.76 28.42 16.10
CA LEU A 234 -6.63 27.42 15.04
C LEU A 234 -5.18 26.95 14.86
N LEU A 235 -4.20 27.86 14.90
CA LEU A 235 -2.78 27.53 14.79
C LEU A 235 -2.29 26.72 16.00
N ASP A 236 -2.72 27.09 17.21
CA ASP A 236 -2.42 26.33 18.43
C ASP A 236 -2.99 24.92 18.33
N THR A 237 -4.25 24.79 17.93
CA THR A 237 -4.93 23.51 17.74
C THR A 237 -4.26 22.66 16.65
N ASN A 238 -3.84 23.28 15.55
CA ASN A 238 -3.08 22.61 14.50
C ASN A 238 -1.75 22.08 15.03
N SER A 239 -1.05 22.87 15.85
CA SER A 239 0.22 22.45 16.46
C SER A 239 0.02 21.26 17.39
N GLU A 240 -1.05 21.25 18.18
CA GLU A 240 -1.43 20.11 19.03
C GLU A 240 -1.70 18.85 18.18
N LEU A 241 -2.49 18.95 17.10
CA LEU A 241 -2.79 17.84 16.20
C LEU A 241 -1.53 17.27 15.55
N VAL A 242 -0.65 18.13 15.02
CA VAL A 242 0.62 17.72 14.41
C VAL A 242 1.51 17.01 15.43
N ASN A 243 1.56 17.48 16.68
CA ASN A 243 2.31 16.82 17.75
C ASN A 243 1.73 15.45 18.10
N ALA A 244 0.40 15.30 18.12
CA ALA A 244 -0.25 14.01 18.35
C ALA A 244 0.04 13.02 17.22
N PHE A 245 -0.01 13.46 15.95
CA PHE A 245 0.37 12.61 14.81
C PHE A 245 1.83 12.17 14.88
N LYS A 246 2.74 13.09 15.22
CA LYS A 246 4.15 12.75 15.41
C LYS A 246 4.34 11.70 16.51
N THR A 247 3.65 11.85 17.63
CA THR A 247 3.72 10.88 18.74
C THR A 247 3.23 9.50 18.30
N TYR A 248 2.15 9.45 17.51
CA TYR A 248 1.65 8.20 16.93
C TYR A 248 2.67 7.56 15.97
N ASP A 249 3.24 8.35 15.05
CA ASP A 249 4.22 7.86 14.07
C ASP A 249 5.50 7.35 14.76
N ASP A 250 5.99 8.07 15.78
CA ASP A 250 7.15 7.65 16.59
C ASP A 250 6.90 6.29 17.28
N MET A 251 5.68 6.03 17.76
CA MET A 251 5.33 4.73 18.36
C MET A 251 5.29 3.61 17.31
N LEU A 252 4.78 3.91 16.11
CA LEU A 252 4.76 2.95 15.01
C LEU A 252 6.18 2.56 14.58
N GLU A 253 7.07 3.54 14.43
CA GLU A 253 8.47 3.30 14.07
C GLU A 253 9.19 2.47 15.13
N ARG A 254 9.00 2.76 16.42
CA ARG A 254 9.57 1.97 17.53
C ARG A 254 9.12 0.50 17.47
N SER A 255 7.84 0.25 17.23
CA SER A 255 7.31 -1.11 17.12
C SER A 255 7.89 -1.88 15.91
N ALA A 256 8.18 -1.18 14.80
CA ALA A 256 8.78 -1.77 13.61
C ALA A 256 10.27 -2.07 13.81
N LEU A 257 11.02 -1.14 14.39
CA LEU A 257 12.44 -1.32 14.75
C LEU A 257 12.62 -2.52 15.69
N GLN A 258 11.74 -2.69 16.67
CA GLN A 258 11.82 -3.81 17.60
C GLN A 258 11.53 -5.17 16.94
N ARG A 259 10.54 -5.25 16.04
CA ARG A 259 10.31 -6.49 15.27
C ARG A 259 11.52 -6.85 14.42
N ALA A 260 12.18 -5.85 13.82
CA ALA A 260 13.40 -6.07 13.04
C ALA A 260 14.58 -6.53 13.90
N THR A 261 14.77 -5.97 15.11
CA THR A 261 15.82 -6.41 16.04
C THR A 261 15.56 -7.80 16.60
N SER A 262 14.31 -8.12 16.98
CA SER A 262 13.94 -9.46 17.45
C SER A 262 14.13 -10.54 16.38
N ALA A 263 13.72 -10.28 15.14
CA ALA A 263 13.94 -11.19 14.01
C ALA A 263 15.44 -11.43 13.73
N SER A 264 16.27 -10.40 13.91
CA SER A 264 17.72 -10.50 13.73
C SER A 264 18.40 -11.30 14.86
N THR A 265 17.81 -11.34 16.07
CA THR A 265 18.35 -12.12 17.20
C THR A 265 17.95 -13.61 17.20
N GLU A 266 16.85 -13.98 16.54
CA GLU A 266 16.43 -15.38 16.44
C GLU A 266 17.29 -16.20 15.44
N ASP A 267 17.95 -15.55 14.48
CA ASP A 267 18.84 -16.22 13.50
C ASP A 267 20.22 -16.62 14.09
N VAL A 268 20.52 -16.22 15.34
CA VAL A 268 21.81 -16.50 16.00
C VAL A 268 21.74 -17.69 16.97
N HIS A 269 20.55 -18.23 17.27
CA HIS A 269 20.40 -19.37 18.20
C HIS A 269 19.66 -20.57 17.58
N ALA A 270 20.15 -21.04 16.43
CA ALA A 270 19.94 -22.43 16.06
C ALA A 270 20.71 -23.34 17.05
N PRO A 271 20.07 -24.35 17.68
CA PRO A 271 20.80 -25.30 18.51
C PRO A 271 21.83 -26.06 17.65
N PRO A 272 23.01 -26.42 18.19
CA PRO A 272 24.05 -27.07 17.40
C PRO A 272 23.52 -28.41 16.88
N VAL A 273 23.42 -28.52 15.56
CA VAL A 273 23.17 -29.79 14.88
C VAL A 273 24.33 -30.72 15.22
N GLN A 274 24.03 -31.85 15.89
CA GLN A 274 25.00 -32.90 16.14
C GLN A 274 25.52 -33.44 14.79
N GLU A 275 26.78 -33.16 14.46
CA GLU A 275 27.54 -33.70 13.31
C GLU A 275 27.81 -35.22 13.45
N GLY A 276 26.77 -36.01 13.67
CA GLY A 276 26.90 -37.41 14.06
C GLY A 276 26.10 -38.37 13.20
N GLN A 277 25.88 -38.11 11.89
CA GLN A 277 25.20 -39.10 11.03
C GLN A 277 25.38 -38.94 9.50
N GLN A 278 26.51 -38.40 9.04
CA GLN A 278 26.78 -38.27 7.59
C GLN A 278 27.75 -39.31 6.98
N GLN A 279 27.98 -40.44 7.64
CA GLN A 279 28.86 -41.50 7.12
C GLN A 279 28.19 -42.84 6.76
N GLN A 280 26.84 -42.93 6.75
CA GLN A 280 26.16 -44.20 6.44
C GLN A 280 25.44 -44.29 5.09
N ILE A 281 25.45 -43.24 4.26
CA ILE A 281 24.81 -43.30 2.93
C ILE A 281 25.81 -43.64 1.79
N GLN A 282 27.12 -43.65 2.05
CA GLN A 282 28.14 -43.89 1.01
C GLN A 282 28.77 -45.30 1.02
N GLN A 283 28.35 -46.24 1.88
CA GLN A 283 28.95 -47.60 1.96
C GLN A 283 28.13 -48.73 1.30
N GLN A 284 27.01 -48.47 0.61
CA GLN A 284 26.26 -49.52 -0.11
C GLN A 284 26.59 -49.67 -1.60
N GLN A 285 27.62 -48.99 -2.11
CA GLN A 285 28.05 -49.13 -3.52
C GLN A 285 29.52 -49.48 -3.68
N THR A 286 30.04 -50.46 -2.93
CA THR A 286 31.28 -51.17 -3.30
C THR A 286 31.38 -52.46 -2.51
N THR A 287 30.79 -53.55 -3.01
CA THR A 287 31.31 -54.93 -2.90
C THR A 287 30.36 -55.83 -3.67
N THR A 288 30.78 -56.30 -4.85
CA THR A 288 30.50 -57.64 -5.43
C THR A 288 31.02 -57.68 -6.85
N MET A 289 32.33 -57.89 -7.00
CA MET A 289 32.89 -58.50 -8.19
C MET A 289 33.91 -59.56 -7.76
N SER A 290 33.71 -60.77 -8.30
CA SER A 290 34.63 -61.91 -8.36
C SER A 290 34.58 -62.93 -7.23
N ARG A 291 33.84 -64.04 -7.45
CA ARG A 291 34.43 -65.38 -7.36
C ARG A 291 33.59 -66.45 -8.09
N GLU A 292 34.29 -67.18 -8.99
CA GLU A 292 34.10 -68.58 -9.45
C GLU A 292 32.80 -68.98 -10.19
N GLY A 293 32.93 -69.21 -11.50
CA GLY A 293 33.33 -70.54 -12.01
C GLY A 293 32.31 -71.69 -11.91
N ASP A 294 31.79 -72.04 -13.08
CA ASP A 294 31.51 -73.40 -13.60
C ASP A 294 30.11 -74.01 -13.41
N ALA A 295 29.44 -74.24 -14.55
CA ALA A 295 28.79 -75.51 -14.95
C ALA A 295 27.54 -75.32 -15.85
N LEU A 296 27.73 -75.63 -17.12
CA LEU A 296 26.91 -76.50 -17.99
C LEU A 296 25.50 -76.08 -18.46
N ALA A 297 25.45 -75.94 -19.80
CA ALA A 297 24.52 -76.59 -20.74
C ALA A 297 23.16 -75.92 -21.08
N ALA A 298 23.17 -75.34 -22.28
CA ALA A 298 22.35 -75.70 -23.46
C ALA A 298 21.33 -74.67 -23.98
N PRO A 299 21.12 -74.60 -25.32
CA PRO A 299 20.60 -73.41 -26.00
C PRO A 299 19.29 -73.65 -26.79
N TYR A 300 18.41 -72.66 -26.85
CA TYR A 300 17.38 -72.51 -27.92
C TYR A 300 17.08 -71.00 -28.05
N LEU A 301 17.50 -70.28 -29.10
CA LEU A 301 16.85 -70.15 -30.42
C LEU A 301 15.32 -70.02 -30.31
N ASN A 302 14.75 -68.80 -30.42
CA ASN A 302 14.39 -68.22 -31.71
C ASN A 302 13.84 -66.78 -31.58
N GLU A 303 14.12 -65.98 -32.61
CA GLU A 303 13.86 -64.55 -32.75
C GLU A 303 12.45 -64.19 -33.29
N ARG A 304 12.23 -62.86 -33.38
CA ARG A 304 11.31 -62.05 -34.21
C ARG A 304 9.96 -61.71 -33.56
N THR A 305 9.47 -60.46 -33.53
CA THR A 305 9.68 -59.20 -34.28
C THR A 305 8.81 -58.14 -33.52
N THR A 306 9.11 -56.85 -33.28
CA THR A 306 9.35 -55.70 -34.17
C THR A 306 9.84 -54.48 -33.34
N SER A 307 10.93 -53.85 -33.81
CA SER A 307 11.20 -52.41 -33.98
C SER A 307 11.04 -51.37 -32.83
N ALA A 308 12.19 -50.98 -32.27
CA ALA A 308 12.59 -49.58 -32.01
C ALA A 308 12.79 -48.83 -33.38
N THR A 309 12.84 -47.49 -33.54
CA THR A 309 13.61 -46.46 -32.82
C THR A 309 13.21 -45.04 -33.30
N LEU A 310 13.54 -44.02 -32.48
CA LEU A 310 14.01 -42.64 -32.84
C LEU A 310 12.90 -41.59 -33.13
N ILE A 311 12.84 -40.41 -32.49
CA ILE A 311 13.68 -39.18 -32.65
C ILE A 311 13.28 -38.19 -31.51
N ASP A 312 14.20 -37.80 -30.62
CA ASP A 312 14.94 -36.49 -30.54
C ASP A 312 14.19 -35.35 -29.80
N PHE A 313 14.74 -34.94 -28.66
CA PHE A 313 14.42 -33.67 -27.99
C PHE A 313 15.74 -32.99 -27.61
N GLY A 314 15.99 -31.84 -28.24
CA GLY A 314 17.20 -31.05 -28.12
C GLY A 314 17.42 -30.43 -26.73
N ALA A 315 18.71 -30.28 -26.41
CA ALA A 315 19.25 -29.65 -25.21
C ALA A 315 19.11 -28.12 -25.21
N PRO A 316 19.03 -27.46 -24.04
CA PRO A 316 19.28 -26.03 -23.90
C PRO A 316 20.75 -25.74 -23.54
N THR A 317 21.25 -24.65 -24.14
CA THR A 317 22.61 -24.09 -24.09
C THR A 317 22.89 -23.36 -22.75
N PRO A 318 24.15 -23.31 -22.26
CA PRO A 318 24.48 -22.66 -20.98
C PRO A 318 24.77 -21.15 -21.13
N THR A 319 24.38 -20.39 -20.10
CA THR A 319 24.60 -18.95 -19.89
C THR A 319 26.08 -18.65 -19.56
N GLN A 320 26.66 -17.62 -20.20
CA GLN A 320 28.00 -17.10 -19.92
C GLN A 320 28.05 -16.29 -18.61
N GLU A 321 28.96 -16.66 -17.71
CA GLU A 321 29.47 -15.83 -16.62
C GLU A 321 30.60 -14.91 -17.12
N TYR A 322 30.59 -13.64 -16.71
CA TYR A 322 31.71 -12.70 -16.89
C TYR A 322 32.66 -12.76 -15.66
N PRO A 323 33.98 -12.56 -15.84
CA PRO A 323 34.96 -12.67 -14.75
C PRO A 323 35.15 -11.36 -13.95
N PRO A 324 35.69 -11.42 -12.72
CA PRO A 324 35.94 -10.25 -11.87
C PRO A 324 37.24 -9.55 -12.27
N SER A 325 37.23 -8.23 -12.39
CA SER A 325 38.44 -7.41 -12.59
C SER A 325 38.98 -6.91 -11.25
N SER A 326 40.16 -7.41 -10.87
CA SER A 326 40.99 -6.86 -9.80
C SER A 326 42.00 -5.88 -10.39
N LEU A 327 42.09 -4.65 -9.89
CA LEU A 327 43.28 -3.82 -10.10
C LEU A 327 43.61 -3.01 -8.84
N SER A 328 44.78 -3.31 -8.29
CA SER A 328 45.40 -2.64 -7.15
C SER A 328 45.99 -1.27 -7.51
N GLN A 329 46.02 -0.43 -6.48
CA GLN A 329 46.71 0.85 -6.28
C GLN A 329 48.00 1.09 -7.08
N GLN A 330 48.13 2.33 -7.58
CA GLN A 330 49.35 3.13 -7.46
C GLN A 330 49.03 4.64 -7.58
N VAL A 331 49.57 5.42 -6.63
CA VAL A 331 49.44 6.87 -6.43
C VAL A 331 50.37 7.63 -7.39
N PRO A 332 50.00 8.83 -7.87
CA PRO A 332 50.82 9.99 -7.52
C PRO A 332 50.02 11.25 -7.16
N THR A 333 50.62 12.01 -6.25
CA THR A 333 50.26 13.33 -5.73
C THR A 333 50.40 14.44 -6.79
N ASN A 334 49.43 15.36 -6.93
CA ASN A 334 49.61 16.80 -6.70
C ASN A 334 48.32 17.63 -6.93
N ASN A 335 47.82 18.20 -5.85
CA ASN A 335 47.39 19.58 -5.58
C ASN A 335 46.73 20.51 -6.64
N HIS A 336 45.76 21.28 -6.11
CA HIS A 336 45.31 22.64 -6.45
C HIS A 336 44.14 22.87 -7.45
N ASN A 337 42.94 23.10 -6.92
CA ASN A 337 42.12 24.33 -7.11
C ASN A 337 40.77 24.17 -6.36
N SER A 338 40.65 24.73 -5.16
CA SER A 338 40.13 26.08 -4.84
C SER A 338 38.60 26.12 -4.74
N ASP A 339 38.14 25.83 -3.51
CA ASP A 339 36.76 25.98 -3.06
C ASP A 339 36.47 27.49 -2.82
N PRO A 340 35.48 28.09 -3.50
CA PRO A 340 35.19 29.53 -3.45
C PRO A 340 34.56 30.02 -2.12
N PHE A 341 34.43 29.17 -1.10
CA PHE A 341 33.85 29.54 0.20
C PHE A 341 34.73 29.17 1.40
N ASP A 342 36.06 29.30 1.30
CA ASP A 342 36.94 29.23 2.47
C ASP A 342 37.06 30.61 3.16
N PRO A 343 36.45 30.81 4.34
CA PRO A 343 36.45 32.09 5.05
C PRO A 343 37.78 32.39 5.78
N PHE A 344 38.84 31.58 5.59
CA PHE A 344 40.11 31.73 6.29
C PHE A 344 41.33 32.06 5.42
N SER A 345 41.18 32.26 4.11
CA SER A 345 42.29 32.70 3.23
C SER A 345 42.41 34.23 3.15
N ASP A 346 42.84 34.86 4.25
CA ASP A 346 43.45 36.20 4.20
C ASP A 346 44.96 36.04 4.41
N ASN A 347 45.75 36.36 3.39
CA ASN A 347 47.20 36.52 3.56
C ASN A 347 47.78 37.56 2.59
N SER A 348 47.62 38.82 2.99
CA SER A 348 48.63 39.90 2.97
C SER A 348 50.01 39.59 2.34
N GLN A 349 50.34 40.25 1.21
CA GLN A 349 51.68 40.69 0.76
C GLN A 349 51.45 41.84 -0.24
N VAL A 350 51.85 43.12 -0.08
CA VAL A 350 53.11 43.81 0.28
C VAL A 350 54.28 43.52 -0.66
N HIS A 351 54.46 44.38 -1.67
CA HIS A 351 55.69 45.04 -2.18
C HIS A 351 55.46 45.49 -3.64
N GLU A 352 55.44 46.78 -3.99
CA GLU A 352 56.51 47.79 -4.03
C GLU A 352 57.39 47.73 -5.29
N ASP A 353 57.27 48.80 -6.08
CA ASP A 353 58.15 49.39 -7.11
C ASP A 353 58.58 48.61 -8.37
N GLN A 354 58.18 49.12 -9.55
CA GLN A 354 59.08 49.97 -10.33
C GLN A 354 58.36 50.79 -11.43
N GLN A 355 58.61 52.09 -11.38
CA GLN A 355 58.25 53.15 -12.33
C GLN A 355 59.11 53.11 -13.62
N PRO A 356 58.82 54.02 -14.56
CA PRO A 356 59.87 54.96 -14.98
C PRO A 356 59.66 56.40 -14.47
#